data_AF-A0A0T9KQ59-F1
#
_entry.id   AF-A0A0T9KQ59-F1
#
_cell.length_a   1.000
_cell.length_b   1.000
_cell.length_c   1.000
_cell.angle_alpha   90.00
_cell.angle_beta   90.00
_cell.angle_gamma   90.00
#
_symmetry.space_group_name_H-M   'P 1'
#
loop_
_entity.id
_entity.type
_entity.pdbx_description
1 polymer ?
#
loop_
_entity_poly.entity_id
_entity_poly.type
_entity_poly.pdbx_seq_one_letter_code
_entity_poly.pdbx_strand_id
1 'polypeptide(L)' 'METNFITLMKALIGGAGAGFAFTGGLSFLVPALTVTTSLAFTFSAIGSVLIAGIYLSKVW' A
#
# COMPACT_ATOMS: atom_id res chain seq x y z
N MET A 1 7.51 -21.64 -1.71
CA MET A 1 7.59 -21.23 -3.15
C MET A 1 8.90 -20.48 -3.32
N GLU A 2 9.52 -20.45 -4.50
CA GLU A 2 10.69 -19.58 -4.67
C GLU A 2 10.25 -18.11 -4.60
N THR A 3 10.96 -17.30 -3.80
CA THR A 3 10.69 -15.85 -3.70
C THR A 3 11.05 -15.19 -5.03
N ASN A 4 10.04 -14.91 -5.85
CA ASN A 4 10.25 -14.21 -7.11
C ASN A 4 10.34 -12.70 -6.84
N PHE A 5 11.53 -12.14 -7.07
CA PHE A 5 11.82 -10.71 -6.88
C PHE A 5 10.87 -9.81 -7.68
N ILE A 6 10.49 -10.21 -8.90
CA ILE A 6 9.54 -9.44 -9.73
C ILE A 6 8.17 -9.39 -9.06
N THR A 7 7.73 -10.49 -8.46
CA THR A 7 6.45 -10.56 -7.75
C THR A 7 6.49 -9.76 -6.45
N LEU A 8 7.61 -9.76 -5.73
CA LEU A 8 7.82 -8.91 -4.56
C LEU A 8 7.75 -7.41 -4.93
N MET A 9 8.41 -7.00 -6.02
CA MET A 9 8.36 -5.62 -6.49
C MET A 9 6.95 -5.21 -6.96
N LYS A 10 6.23 -6.10 -7.66
CA LYS A 10 4.82 -5.87 -8.01
C LYS A 10 3.93 -5.74 -6.76
N ALA A 11 4.16 -6.56 -5.75
CA ALA A 11 3.45 -6.49 -4.47
C ALA A 11 3.73 -5.17 -3.73
N LEU A 12 4.99 -4.71 -3.74
CA LEU A 12 5.38 -3.43 -3.13
C LEU A 12 4.72 -2.24 -3.84
N ILE A 13 4.83 -2.17 -5.16
CA ILE A 13 4.26 -1.08 -5.97
C ILE A 13 2.73 -1.11 -5.91
N GLY A 14 2.13 -2.30 -6.01
CA GLY A 14 0.68 -2.49 -5.89
C GLY A 14 0.17 -2.09 -4.51
N GLY A 15 0.87 -2.46 -3.44
CA GLY A 15 0.57 -2.05 -2.07
C GLY A 15 0.71 -0.55 -1.85
N ALA A 16 1.75 0.07 -2.42
CA ALA A 16 1.94 1.52 -2.39
C ALA A 16 0.78 2.26 -3.06
N GLY A 17 0.36 1.81 -4.24
CA GLY A 17 -0.77 2.36 -4.97
C GLY A 17 -2.10 2.16 -4.24
N ALA A 18 -2.33 0.98 -3.66
CA ALA A 18 -3.54 0.69 -2.88
C ALA A 18 -3.64 1.56 -1.62
N GLY A 19 -2.54 1.73 -0.88
CA GLY A 19 -2.48 2.59 0.29
C GLY A 19 -2.73 4.07 -0.05
N PHE A 20 -2.16 4.56 -1.15
CA PHE A 20 -2.41 5.91 -1.64
C PHE A 20 -3.88 6.10 -2.05
N ALA A 21 -4.42 5.19 -2.85
CA ALA A 21 -5.82 5.23 -3.30
C ALA A 21 -6.81 5.16 -2.12
N PHE A 22 -6.48 4.41 -1.08
CA PHE A 22 -7.30 4.34 0.14
C PHE A 22 -7.44 5.71 0.81
N THR A 23 -6.37 6.51 0.89
CA THR A 23 -6.47 7.87 1.46
C THR A 23 -7.38 8.78 0.64
N GLY A 24 -7.29 8.72 -0.70
CA GLY A 24 -8.21 9.43 -1.59
C GLY A 24 -9.67 8.96 -1.42
N GLY A 25 -9.87 7.64 -1.31
CA GLY A 25 -11.18 7.05 -1.01
C GLY A 25 -11.77 7.49 0.33
N LEU A 26 -10.92 7.63 1.36
CA LEU A 26 -11.32 8.12 2.67
C LEU A 26 -11.82 9.57 2.62
N SER A 27 -11.23 10.40 1.75
CA SER A 27 -11.68 11.78 1.51
C SER A 27 -13.07 11.85 0.89
N PHE A 28 -13.46 10.86 0.08
CA PHE A 28 -14.82 10.78 -0.46
C PHE A 28 -15.85 10.41 0.61
N LEU A 29 -15.45 9.57 1.57
CA LEU A 29 -16.33 9.15 2.68
C LEU A 29 -16.45 10.23 3.77
N VAL A 30 -15.35 10.94 4.04
CA VAL A 30 -15.29 12.02 5.03
C VAL A 30 -14.77 13.28 4.33
N PRO A 31 -15.65 14.11 3.76
CA PRO A 31 -15.26 15.29 2.99
C PRO A 31 -14.48 16.34 3.80
N ALA A 32 -14.63 16.34 5.12
CA ALA A 32 -13.89 17.22 6.02
C ALA A 32 -12.44 16.76 6.28
N LEU A 33 -12.10 15.52 5.91
CA LEU A 33 -10.77 14.98 6.08
C LEU A 33 -9.84 15.56 5.01
N THR A 34 -8.94 16.44 5.44
CA THR A 34 -7.90 16.97 4.54
C THR A 34 -6.84 15.91 4.32
N VAL A 35 -6.81 15.29 3.14
CA VAL A 35 -5.74 14.38 2.75
C VAL A 35 -4.50 15.20 2.41
N THR A 36 -3.58 15.30 3.38
CA THR A 36 -2.27 15.92 3.14
C THR A 36 -1.38 14.96 2.36
N THR A 37 -0.38 15.51 1.66
CA THR A 37 0.62 14.72 0.95
C THR A 37 1.36 13.76 1.89
N SER A 38 1.70 14.23 3.10
CA SER A 38 2.30 13.40 4.15
C SER A 38 1.40 12.23 4.55
N LEU A 39 0.10 12.43 4.71
CA LEU A 39 -0.85 11.36 5.02
C LEU A 39 -0.90 10.33 3.87
N ALA A 40 -1.02 10.79 2.63
CA ALA A 40 -1.08 9.91 1.47
C ALA A 40 0.19 9.07 1.31
N PHE A 41 1.37 9.64 1.54
CA PHE A 41 2.64 8.92 1.49
C PHE A 41 2.82 7.94 2.65
N THR A 42 2.38 8.28 3.87
CA THR A 42 2.44 7.35 5.02
C THR A 42 1.57 6.12 4.78
N PHE A 43 0.34 6.29 4.28
CA PHE A 43 -0.53 5.16 3.92
C PHE A 43 -0.01 4.37 2.73
N SER A 44 0.63 5.02 1.75
CA SER A 44 1.33 4.34 0.66
C SER A 44 2.48 3.47 1.18
N ALA A 45 3.29 4.00 2.09
CA ALA A 45 4.35 3.23 2.75
C ALA A 45 3.79 2.03 3.52
N ILE A 46 2.74 2.24 4.34
CA ILE A 46 2.08 1.16 5.10
C ILE A 46 1.50 0.10 4.16
N GLY A 47 0.80 0.50 3.09
CA GLY A 47 0.22 -0.41 2.11
C GLY A 47 1.29 -1.23 1.39
N SER A 48 2.43 -0.62 1.05
CA SER A 48 3.55 -1.32 0.40
C SER A 48 4.16 -2.39 1.33
N VAL A 49 4.39 -2.06 2.60
CA VAL A 49 4.98 -2.98 3.59
C VAL A 49 4.00 -4.10 3.93
N LEU A 50 2.71 -3.81 4.08
CA LEU A 50 1.68 -4.81 4.35
C LEU A 50 1.58 -5.84 3.22
N ILE A 51 1.44 -5.39 1.96
CA ILE A 51 1.25 -6.32 0.84
C ILE A 51 2.55 -7.08 0.54
N ALA A 52 3.71 -6.44 0.61
CA ALA A 52 4.99 -7.14 0.49
C ALA A 52 5.22 -8.14 1.63
N GLY A 53 4.85 -7.78 2.86
CA GLY A 53 4.93 -8.66 4.03
C GLY A 53 4.00 -9.87 3.93
N ILE A 54 2.76 -9.68 3.47
CA ILE A 54 1.82 -10.79 3.21
C ILE A 54 2.37 -11.73 2.14
N TYR A 55 2.97 -11.18 1.07
CA TYR A 55 3.61 -12.00 0.04
C TYR A 55 4.75 -12.84 0.62
N LEU A 56 5.67 -12.23 1.38
CA LEU A 56 6.78 -12.94 2.03
C LEU A 56 6.30 -14.01 3.01
N SER A 57 5.26 -13.72 3.79
CA SER A 57 4.67 -14.67 4.74
C SER A 57 3.99 -15.87 4.07
N LYS A 58 3.59 -15.76 2.81
CA LYS A 58 3.02 -16.87 2.02
C LYS A 58 4.08 -17.71 1.31
N VAL A 59 5.27 -17.14 1.17
CA VAL A 59 6.38 -17.74 0.42
C VAL A 59 7.27 -18.60 1.33
N TRP A 60 7.38 -18.21 2.61
CA TRP A 60 7.92 -19.00 3.72
C TRP A 60 7.05 -20.22 4.03
#